data_AF-A0A3P6FWV8-F1
#
_entry.id   AF-A0A3P6FWV8-F1
#
_cell.length_a   1.000
_cell.length_b   1.000
_cell.length_c   1.000
_cell.angle_alpha   90.00
_cell.angle_beta   90.00
_cell.angle_gamma   90.00
#
_symmetry.space_group_name_H-M   'P 1'
#
loop_
_entity.id
_entity.type
_entity.pdbx_description
1 polymer ?
#
loop_
_entity_poly.entity_id
_entity_poly.type
_entity_poly.pdbx_seq_one_letter_code
_entity_poly.pdbx_strand_id
1 'polypeptide(L)'
;MGRQDYKPLIEQIRRRISHWTNLFLSMAGRLQLIASVLMSIANFWMSSFILPGECIKEINSICSAFLWLGPALSLKKAKISWDIVCLPKREGGLGLRPLKEANMVSSLKLIWRLTSQQGSLWAKWVHTYLICNGNFWAIKESTSLGAWIWRKLLKYRDKAKVFHRMEVHSGKSTSFWYDTWSDMGHLYDVVGPRGCIDMGIRATASVASVFNRQKRAHRVDVLNQIEAVLENQRLKAVDAEDTPLWKQKEGTYKNLFSTKRTWHLIRQAAPIVNWHTGIWFQQATPKYAFCTWLALHNRLTTGDRMITWSSSIDPACIFCQHGIETRNHLFFECVFTAAVWTKLTRGLLGTHFSTNWDSILSLLVSNTLDCRVRFLVRVVFQTSLLSLWRERNERRHGSTPTPSASLVKFIDRQVKNKCLSIPVTGNQRLGALLQLWFASQA
;
A
#
# COMPACT_ATOMS: atom_id res chain seq x y z
N MET A 1 -13.93 18.81 12.32
CA MET A 1 -12.84 18.34 13.17
C MET A 1 -11.81 19.44 13.27
N GLY A 2 -11.75 20.12 14.40
CA GLY A 2 -10.67 21.03 14.74
C GLY A 2 -9.44 20.27 15.25
N ARG A 3 -8.35 20.99 15.51
CA ARG A 3 -7.10 20.42 16.04
C ARG A 3 -7.28 19.75 17.40
N GLN A 4 -8.16 20.27 18.23
CA GLN A 4 -8.46 19.72 19.55
C GLN A 4 -9.12 18.34 19.46
N ASP A 5 -9.99 18.11 18.47
CA ASP A 5 -10.72 16.85 18.31
C ASP A 5 -9.81 15.66 17.97
N TYR A 6 -8.75 15.87 17.16
CA TYR A 6 -7.80 14.81 16.78
C TYR A 6 -6.53 14.79 17.64
N LYS A 7 -6.40 15.71 18.59
CA LYS A 7 -5.26 15.75 19.51
C LYS A 7 -5.07 14.43 20.28
N PRO A 8 -6.13 13.77 20.80
CA PRO A 8 -5.98 12.49 21.50
C PRO A 8 -5.37 11.38 20.63
N LEU A 9 -5.69 11.35 19.33
CA LEU A 9 -5.08 10.43 18.38
C LEU A 9 -3.58 10.66 18.25
N ILE A 10 -3.16 11.91 18.05
CA ILE A 10 -1.75 12.28 17.94
C ILE A 10 -0.99 11.96 19.23
N GLU A 11 -1.57 12.31 20.38
CA GLU A 11 -0.99 12.00 21.70
C GLU A 11 -0.88 10.49 21.93
N GLN A 12 -1.87 9.70 21.51
CA GLN A 12 -1.82 8.24 21.61
C GLN A 12 -0.68 7.66 20.77
N ILE A 13 -0.50 8.16 19.53
CA ILE A 13 0.60 7.75 18.65
C ILE A 13 1.95 8.12 19.27
N ARG A 14 2.12 9.37 19.73
CA ARG A 14 3.36 9.85 20.38
C ARG A 14 3.67 9.06 21.65
N ARG A 15 2.64 8.77 22.47
CA ARG A 15 2.77 7.95 23.68
C ARG A 15 3.30 6.57 23.34
N ARG A 16 2.75 5.89 22.33
CA ARG A 16 3.26 4.57 21.89
C ARG A 16 4.73 4.63 21.48
N ILE A 17 5.12 5.65 20.72
CA ILE A 17 6.52 5.84 20.31
C ILE A 17 7.44 6.06 21.52
N SER A 18 7.00 6.87 22.50
CA SER A 18 7.77 7.12 23.72
C SER A 18 8.03 5.84 24.53
N HIS A 19 7.12 4.88 24.53
CA HIS A 19 7.31 3.58 25.21
C HIS A 19 8.35 2.71 24.51
N TRP A 20 8.63 2.95 23.22
CA TRP A 20 9.63 2.20 22.46
C TRP A 20 11.03 2.79 22.56
N THR A 21 11.23 3.85 23.35
CA THR A 21 12.51 4.54 23.48
C THR A 21 13.63 3.64 23.99
N ASN A 22 13.29 2.70 24.88
CA ASN A 22 14.24 1.76 25.48
C ASN A 22 14.53 0.54 24.58
N LEU A 23 13.87 0.42 23.43
CA LEU A 23 14.08 -0.67 22.51
C LEU A 23 15.14 -0.24 21.48
N PHE A 24 16.29 -0.92 21.45
CA PHE A 24 17.33 -0.73 20.41
C PHE A 24 16.85 -1.29 19.05
N LEU A 25 15.83 -0.65 18.48
CA LEU A 25 15.13 -1.11 17.30
C LEU A 25 15.89 -0.79 16.02
N SER A 26 16.07 -1.81 15.18
CA SER A 26 16.46 -1.62 13.78
C SER A 26 15.35 -0.89 13.01
N MET A 27 15.70 -0.24 11.88
CA MET A 27 14.72 0.42 11.00
C MET A 27 13.61 -0.53 10.53
N ALA A 28 13.95 -1.80 10.26
CA ALA A 28 12.96 -2.83 9.93
C ALA A 28 12.01 -3.14 11.11
N GLY A 29 12.52 -3.14 12.35
CA GLY A 29 11.69 -3.27 13.55
C GLY A 29 10.76 -2.08 13.75
N ARG A 30 11.25 -0.86 13.53
CA ARG A 30 10.42 0.36 13.59
C ARG A 30 9.33 0.35 12.51
N LEU A 31 9.65 -0.07 11.29
CA LEU A 31 8.69 -0.27 10.21
C LEU A 31 7.58 -1.26 10.63
N GLN A 32 7.95 -2.37 11.27
CA GLN A 32 6.98 -3.35 11.75
C GLN A 32 6.03 -2.74 12.78
N LEU A 33 6.52 -1.96 13.74
CA LEU A 33 5.70 -1.27 14.74
C LEU A 33 4.79 -0.20 14.13
N ILE A 34 5.29 0.53 13.12
CA ILE A 34 4.45 1.46 12.35
C ILE A 34 3.29 0.68 11.71
N ALA A 35 3.61 -0.40 10.98
CA ALA A 35 2.63 -1.18 10.24
C ALA A 35 1.60 -1.86 11.16
N SER A 36 2.01 -2.44 12.29
CA SER A 36 1.14 -3.23 13.16
C SER A 36 0.40 -2.40 14.21
N VAL A 37 1.02 -1.33 14.73
CA VAL A 37 0.46 -0.54 15.83
C VAL A 37 -0.03 0.82 15.36
N LEU A 38 0.86 1.66 14.81
CA LEU A 38 0.50 3.06 14.51
C LEU A 38 -0.55 3.15 13.40
N MET A 39 -0.38 2.37 12.33
CA MET A 39 -1.36 2.30 11.24
C MET A 39 -2.68 1.71 11.70
N SER A 40 -2.67 0.76 12.64
CA SER A 40 -3.90 0.18 13.21
C SER A 40 -4.68 1.19 14.05
N ILE A 41 -3.98 1.99 14.88
CA ILE A 41 -4.58 3.11 15.63
C ILE A 41 -5.22 4.11 14.66
N ALA A 42 -4.48 4.53 13.63
CA ALA A 42 -5.02 5.46 12.63
C ALA A 42 -6.22 4.86 11.87
N ASN A 43 -6.16 3.58 11.50
CA ASN A 43 -7.26 2.88 10.81
C ASN A 43 -8.52 2.80 11.67
N PHE A 44 -8.38 2.57 12.98
CA PHE A 44 -9.51 2.57 13.91
C PHE A 44 -10.21 3.94 13.89
N TRP A 45 -9.46 5.03 14.04
CA TRP A 45 -10.01 6.38 13.98
C TRP A 45 -10.65 6.71 12.62
N MET A 46 -9.97 6.37 11.51
CA MET A 46 -10.50 6.58 10.16
C MET A 46 -11.79 5.79 9.89
N SER A 47 -12.03 4.70 10.62
CA SER A 47 -13.24 3.89 10.45
C SER A 47 -14.52 4.58 10.96
N SER A 48 -14.37 5.56 11.85
CA SER A 48 -15.47 6.32 12.46
C SER A 48 -15.44 7.80 12.08
N PHE A 49 -14.26 8.36 11.85
CA PHE A 49 -14.04 9.78 11.59
C PHE A 49 -13.34 10.03 10.27
N ILE A 50 -13.74 11.09 9.57
CA ILE A 50 -13.03 11.57 8.38
C ILE A 50 -11.90 12.50 8.86
N LEU A 51 -10.67 11.99 8.89
CA LEU A 51 -9.53 12.74 9.40
C LEU A 51 -9.19 13.95 8.50
N PRO A 52 -8.92 15.15 9.06
CA PRO A 52 -8.44 16.29 8.31
C PRO A 52 -7.08 16.03 7.63
N GLY A 53 -6.84 16.73 6.52
CA GLY A 53 -5.55 16.63 5.81
C GLY A 53 -4.35 17.03 6.68
N GLU A 54 -4.52 18.00 7.59
CA GLU A 54 -3.48 18.42 8.54
C GLU A 54 -3.13 17.32 9.54
N CYS A 55 -4.12 16.65 10.13
CA CYS A 55 -3.93 15.51 11.01
C CYS A 55 -3.16 14.39 10.30
N ILE A 56 -3.54 14.06 9.06
CA ILE A 56 -2.87 13.05 8.25
C ILE A 56 -1.40 13.43 7.99
N LYS A 57 -1.14 14.69 7.64
CA LYS A 57 0.23 15.21 7.45
C LYS A 57 1.05 15.08 8.73
N GLU A 58 0.47 15.42 9.88
CA GLU A 58 1.15 15.29 11.18
C GLU A 58 1.47 13.83 11.52
N ILE A 59 0.53 12.90 11.33
CA ILE A 59 0.77 11.46 11.56
C ILE A 59 1.86 10.93 10.63
N ASN A 60 1.81 11.26 9.33
CA ASN A 60 2.83 10.85 8.36
C ASN A 60 4.21 11.39 8.75
N SER A 61 4.28 12.65 9.21
CA SER A 61 5.51 13.28 9.68
C SER A 61 6.11 12.54 10.88
N ILE A 62 5.28 12.24 11.89
CA ILE A 62 5.69 11.47 13.08
C ILE A 62 6.17 10.06 12.70
N CYS A 63 5.43 9.36 11.83
CA CYS A 63 5.81 8.01 11.40
C CYS A 63 7.11 8.00 10.59
N SER A 64 7.32 9.00 9.73
CA SER A 64 8.55 9.18 8.97
C SER A 64 9.74 9.45 9.89
N ALA A 65 9.60 10.38 10.82
CA ALA A 65 10.63 10.70 11.81
C ALA A 65 11.00 9.48 12.67
N PHE A 66 9.98 8.74 13.13
CA PHE A 66 10.18 7.51 13.89
C PHE A 66 10.90 6.43 13.08
N LEU A 67 10.53 6.22 11.81
CA LEU A 67 11.19 5.23 10.95
C LEU A 67 12.70 5.50 10.84
N TRP A 68 13.08 6.74 10.54
CA TRP A 68 14.46 7.09 10.20
C TRP A 68 15.34 7.38 11.42
N LEU A 69 14.85 8.19 12.35
CA LEU A 69 15.64 8.70 13.47
C LEU A 69 15.20 8.12 14.82
N GLY A 70 14.04 7.46 14.86
CA GLY A 70 13.58 6.77 16.05
C GLY A 70 12.83 7.70 17.01
N PRO A 71 12.86 7.40 18.32
CA PRO A 71 12.00 8.04 19.32
C PRO A 71 12.21 9.55 19.48
N ALA A 72 13.37 10.08 19.08
CA ALA A 72 13.67 11.51 19.13
C ALA A 72 12.86 12.36 18.13
N LEU A 73 12.17 11.73 17.16
CA LEU A 73 11.24 12.38 16.21
C LEU A 73 11.80 13.60 15.46
N SER A 74 13.11 13.64 15.20
CA SER A 74 13.71 14.71 14.39
C SER A 74 13.38 14.53 12.90
N LEU A 75 13.13 15.64 12.20
CA LEU A 75 12.74 15.65 10.78
C LEU A 75 13.92 15.81 9.82
N LYS A 76 15.13 16.06 10.32
CA LYS A 76 16.25 16.57 9.51
C LYS A 76 17.00 15.51 8.66
N LYS A 77 16.62 14.22 8.71
CA LYS A 77 17.46 13.12 8.12
C LYS A 77 16.66 11.97 7.47
N ALA A 78 15.52 12.25 6.85
CA ALA A 78 14.80 11.22 6.09
C ALA A 78 15.60 10.77 4.86
N LYS A 79 15.85 9.46 4.73
CA LYS A 79 16.63 8.91 3.59
C LYS A 79 15.80 8.78 2.31
N ILE A 80 14.53 8.43 2.45
CA ILE A 80 13.56 8.24 1.37
C ILE A 80 12.27 8.95 1.77
N SER A 81 11.59 9.58 0.81
CA SER A 81 10.33 10.28 1.07
C SER A 81 9.25 9.31 1.56
N TRP A 82 8.33 9.82 2.37
CA TRP A 82 7.24 9.03 2.93
C TRP A 82 6.33 8.44 1.85
N ASP A 83 6.14 9.17 0.74
CA ASP A 83 5.32 8.71 -0.38
C ASP A 83 5.90 7.43 -1.01
N ILE A 84 7.22 7.37 -1.23
CA ILE A 84 7.90 6.16 -1.73
C ILE A 84 7.82 5.03 -0.70
N VAL A 85 7.99 5.33 0.59
CA VAL A 85 7.85 4.34 1.68
C VAL A 85 6.45 3.69 1.67
N CYS A 86 5.41 4.47 1.40
CA CYS A 86 4.02 4.01 1.31
C CYS A 86 3.66 3.33 -0.04
N LEU A 87 4.59 3.17 -0.97
CA LEU A 87 4.31 2.34 -2.14
C LEU A 87 4.28 0.85 -1.77
N PRO A 88 3.51 0.02 -2.48
CA PRO A 88 3.64 -1.43 -2.41
C PRO A 88 5.08 -1.88 -2.63
N LYS A 89 5.44 -3.02 -2.04
CA LYS A 89 6.75 -3.65 -2.23
C LYS A 89 7.08 -3.93 -3.70
N ARG A 90 6.09 -4.29 -4.51
CA ARG A 90 6.22 -4.50 -5.97
C ARG A 90 6.50 -3.23 -6.77
N GLU A 91 6.17 -2.07 -6.19
CA GLU A 91 6.35 -0.73 -6.76
C GLU A 91 7.53 -0.01 -6.11
N GLY A 92 8.39 -0.76 -5.41
CA GLY A 92 9.63 -0.24 -4.84
C GLY A 92 9.50 0.44 -3.47
N GLY A 93 8.34 0.36 -2.82
CA GLY A 93 8.15 0.86 -1.45
C GLY A 93 8.27 -0.21 -0.37
N LEU A 94 7.80 0.11 0.85
CA LEU A 94 7.84 -0.77 2.02
C LEU A 94 6.49 -1.44 2.32
N GLY A 95 5.43 -1.07 1.59
CA GLY A 95 4.10 -1.68 1.71
C GLY A 95 3.21 -1.09 2.80
N LEU A 96 3.53 0.11 3.30
CA LEU A 96 2.59 0.89 4.12
C LEU A 96 1.49 1.48 3.22
N ARG A 97 0.28 1.70 3.73
CA ARG A 97 -0.77 2.37 2.95
C ARG A 97 -0.76 3.87 3.22
N PRO A 98 -0.83 4.73 2.19
CA PRO A 98 -0.98 6.17 2.40
C PRO A 98 -2.26 6.47 3.20
N LEU A 99 -2.12 7.20 4.31
CA LEU A 99 -3.25 7.54 5.18
C LEU A 99 -4.32 8.39 4.47
N LYS A 100 -3.92 9.22 3.50
CA LYS A 100 -4.86 10.01 2.68
C LYS A 100 -5.85 9.11 1.92
N GLU A 101 -5.33 8.07 1.28
CA GLU A 101 -6.14 7.11 0.51
C GLU A 101 -6.93 6.19 1.45
N ALA A 102 -6.32 5.75 2.56
CA ALA A 102 -7.00 4.95 3.57
C ALA A 102 -8.21 5.69 4.18
N ASN A 103 -8.07 6.98 4.48
CA ASN A 103 -9.15 7.83 5.00
C ASN A 103 -10.31 7.95 4.00
N MET A 104 -9.98 8.12 2.71
CA MET A 104 -10.99 8.13 1.64
C MET A 104 -11.71 6.78 1.53
N VAL A 105 -10.98 5.67 1.53
CA VAL A 105 -11.58 4.31 1.47
C VAL A 105 -12.49 4.04 2.67
N SER A 106 -12.10 4.45 3.87
CA SER A 106 -12.96 4.33 5.05
C SER A 106 -14.22 5.19 4.95
N SER A 107 -14.11 6.40 4.37
CA SER A 107 -15.27 7.25 4.09
C SER A 107 -16.23 6.58 3.10
N LEU A 108 -15.71 5.97 2.02
CA LEU A 108 -16.51 5.22 1.07
C LEU A 108 -17.17 3.98 1.70
N LYS A 109 -16.50 3.34 2.66
CA LYS A 109 -17.08 2.22 3.43
C LYS A 109 -18.27 2.67 4.30
N LEU A 110 -18.21 3.88 4.86
CA LEU A 110 -19.34 4.46 5.59
C LEU A 110 -20.51 4.74 4.64
N ILE A 111 -20.25 5.28 3.44
CA ILE A 111 -21.29 5.48 2.41
C ILE A 111 -21.91 4.14 2.01
N TRP A 112 -21.09 3.11 1.76
CA TRP A 112 -21.59 1.77 1.46
C TRP A 112 -22.53 1.25 2.56
N ARG A 113 -22.16 1.40 3.84
CA ARG A 113 -23.02 0.99 4.96
C ARG A 113 -24.35 1.74 5.00
N LEU A 114 -24.38 2.99 4.56
CA LEU A 114 -25.62 3.77 4.46
C LEU A 114 -26.50 3.25 3.32
N THR A 115 -25.92 3.05 2.14
CA THR A 115 -26.70 2.69 0.94
C THR A 115 -27.10 1.22 0.94
N SER A 116 -26.30 0.35 1.55
CA SER A 116 -26.56 -1.09 1.54
C SER A 116 -27.55 -1.57 2.60
N GLN A 117 -28.04 -0.67 3.47
CA GLN A 117 -29.03 -0.94 4.53
C GLN A 117 -28.79 -2.24 5.34
N GLN A 118 -27.53 -2.61 5.60
CA GLN A 118 -27.13 -3.87 6.27
C GLN A 118 -27.43 -3.90 7.79
N GLY A 119 -28.54 -3.32 8.23
CA GLY A 119 -29.01 -3.41 9.62
C GLY A 119 -28.23 -2.60 10.66
N SER A 120 -27.24 -1.78 10.26
CA SER A 120 -26.48 -0.95 11.20
C SER A 120 -27.36 0.11 11.88
N LEU A 121 -27.31 0.17 13.22
CA LEU A 121 -28.04 1.20 14.00
C LEU A 121 -27.67 2.62 13.59
N TRP A 122 -26.39 2.88 13.31
CA TRP A 122 -25.94 4.17 12.79
C TRP A 122 -26.58 4.49 11.44
N ALA A 123 -26.63 3.52 10.52
CA ALA A 123 -27.25 3.74 9.22
C ALA A 123 -28.76 4.00 9.36
N LYS A 124 -29.45 3.24 10.20
CA LYS A 124 -30.87 3.45 10.51
C LYS A 124 -31.12 4.86 11.07
N TRP A 125 -30.32 5.29 12.04
CA TRP A 125 -30.43 6.63 12.63
C TRP A 125 -30.19 7.73 11.59
N VAL A 126 -29.17 7.60 10.74
CA VAL A 126 -28.90 8.56 9.66
C VAL A 126 -30.07 8.62 8.67
N HIS A 127 -30.64 7.47 8.31
CA HIS A 127 -31.82 7.41 7.45
C HIS A 127 -33.01 8.12 8.09
N THR A 128 -33.30 7.86 9.36
CA THR A 128 -34.45 8.47 10.06
C THR A 128 -34.31 9.98 10.28
N TYR A 129 -33.14 10.47 10.68
CA TYR A 129 -32.99 11.85 11.16
C TYR A 129 -32.27 12.80 10.20
N LEU A 130 -31.46 12.30 9.25
CA LEU A 130 -30.70 13.15 8.32
C LEU A 130 -31.18 13.04 6.88
N ILE A 131 -31.48 11.82 6.42
CA ILE A 131 -31.99 11.58 5.07
C ILE A 131 -33.52 11.73 5.03
N CYS A 132 -34.19 11.35 6.12
CA CYS A 132 -35.64 11.33 6.26
C CYS A 132 -36.31 10.55 5.12
N ASN A 133 -37.13 11.22 4.30
CA ASN A 133 -37.79 10.63 3.13
C ASN A 133 -37.03 10.90 1.82
N GLY A 134 -35.82 11.44 1.89
CA GLY A 134 -35.00 11.76 0.73
C GLY A 134 -34.16 10.58 0.22
N ASN A 135 -33.50 10.77 -0.92
CA ASN A 135 -32.45 9.87 -1.37
C ASN A 135 -31.08 10.46 -0.99
N PHE A 136 -30.19 9.66 -0.40
CA PHE A 136 -28.82 10.06 -0.06
C PHE A 136 -28.11 10.79 -1.21
N TRP A 137 -28.31 10.33 -2.44
CA TRP A 137 -27.64 10.88 -3.61
C TRP A 137 -28.16 12.27 -4.01
N ALA A 138 -29.38 12.63 -3.61
CA ALA A 138 -30.06 13.88 -3.96
C ALA A 138 -29.85 15.01 -2.93
N ILE A 139 -29.25 14.72 -1.78
CA ILE A 139 -29.07 15.70 -0.69
C ILE A 139 -28.10 16.81 -1.14
N LYS A 140 -28.48 18.07 -0.97
CA LYS A 140 -27.62 19.21 -1.32
C LYS A 140 -26.43 19.29 -0.36
N GLU A 141 -25.24 19.59 -0.89
CA GLU A 141 -24.05 19.77 -0.06
C GLU A 141 -24.15 20.97 0.90
N SER A 142 -24.97 21.97 0.56
CA SER A 142 -25.22 23.19 1.34
C SER A 142 -26.15 22.98 2.54
N THR A 143 -26.54 21.73 2.82
CA THR A 143 -27.44 21.41 3.94
C THR A 143 -26.77 21.75 5.27
N SER A 144 -27.45 22.53 6.11
CA SER A 144 -27.02 22.87 7.48
C SER A 144 -27.31 21.75 8.48
N LEU A 145 -28.18 20.80 8.13
CA LEU A 145 -28.54 19.65 8.95
C LEU A 145 -27.38 18.66 9.08
N GLY A 146 -27.17 18.18 10.30
CA GLY A 146 -26.21 17.14 10.64
C GLY A 146 -24.82 17.65 11.07
N ALA A 147 -24.08 16.76 11.73
CA ALA A 147 -22.74 17.05 12.21
C ALA A 147 -21.75 17.31 11.06
N TRP A 148 -20.59 17.89 11.38
CA TRP A 148 -19.54 18.15 10.38
C TRP A 148 -19.09 16.89 9.61
N ILE A 149 -19.16 15.71 10.23
CA ILE A 149 -18.82 14.41 9.60
C ILE A 149 -19.78 14.12 8.46
N TRP A 150 -21.08 14.36 8.66
CA TRP A 150 -22.12 14.17 7.65
C TRP A 150 -21.84 15.02 6.41
N ARG A 151 -21.58 16.31 6.61
CA ARG A 151 -21.24 17.23 5.52
C ARG A 151 -19.96 16.81 4.79
N LYS A 152 -18.96 16.27 5.50
CA LYS A 152 -17.75 15.72 4.86
C LYS A 152 -18.02 14.43 4.11
N LEU A 153 -18.93 13.58 4.58
CA LEU A 153 -19.35 12.35 3.91
C LEU A 153 -20.06 12.65 2.60
N LEU A 154 -20.93 13.67 2.58
CA LEU A 154 -21.60 14.15 1.37
C LEU A 154 -20.60 14.55 0.26
N LYS A 155 -19.45 15.15 0.62
CA LYS A 155 -18.39 15.48 -0.36
C LYS A 155 -17.73 14.27 -1.02
N TYR A 156 -17.83 13.09 -0.42
CA TYR A 156 -17.32 11.84 -1.02
C TYR A 156 -18.38 11.10 -1.84
N ARG A 157 -19.62 11.61 -1.88
CA ARG A 157 -20.72 11.02 -2.62
C ARG A 157 -20.39 10.83 -4.09
N ASP A 158 -19.93 11.88 -4.77
CA ASP A 158 -19.71 11.81 -6.22
C ASP A 158 -18.59 10.82 -6.58
N LYS A 159 -17.61 10.68 -5.69
CA LYS A 159 -16.62 9.60 -5.79
C LYS A 159 -17.26 8.23 -5.56
N ALA A 160 -18.17 8.09 -4.59
CA ALA A 160 -18.87 6.84 -4.30
C ALA A 160 -19.80 6.38 -5.43
N LYS A 161 -20.44 7.32 -6.15
CA LYS A 161 -21.30 7.05 -7.32
C LYS A 161 -20.62 6.15 -8.34
N VAL A 162 -19.32 6.35 -8.59
CA VAL A 162 -18.52 5.57 -9.55
C VAL A 162 -18.36 4.09 -9.13
N PHE A 163 -18.43 3.80 -7.84
CA PHE A 163 -18.25 2.44 -7.30
C PHE A 163 -19.56 1.74 -6.98
N HIS A 164 -20.64 2.49 -6.80
CA HIS A 164 -21.94 1.96 -6.38
C HIS A 164 -22.81 1.60 -7.59
N ARG A 165 -23.49 0.46 -7.53
CA ARG A 165 -24.48 0.01 -8.51
C ARG A 165 -25.62 -0.69 -7.76
N MET A 166 -26.84 -0.61 -8.26
CA MET A 166 -27.98 -1.38 -7.77
C MET A 166 -28.33 -2.46 -8.79
N GLU A 167 -28.47 -3.69 -8.33
CA GLU A 167 -29.05 -4.79 -9.09
C GLU A 167 -30.55 -4.87 -8.79
N VAL A 168 -31.34 -4.39 -9.74
CA VAL A 168 -32.79 -4.27 -9.60
C VAL A 168 -33.42 -5.64 -9.78
N HIS A 169 -34.24 -6.01 -8.80
CA HIS A 169 -35.10 -7.18 -8.84
C HIS A 169 -36.55 -6.68 -8.82
N SER A 170 -37.11 -6.43 -7.63
CA SER A 170 -38.45 -5.86 -7.52
C SER A 170 -38.50 -4.37 -7.87
N GLY A 171 -37.40 -3.63 -7.70
CA GLY A 171 -37.30 -2.20 -7.95
C GLY A 171 -37.93 -1.32 -6.86
N LYS A 172 -38.37 -1.91 -5.74
CA LYS A 172 -39.11 -1.20 -4.67
C LYS A 172 -38.18 -0.30 -3.85
N SER A 173 -36.95 -0.74 -3.59
CA SER A 173 -35.95 -0.01 -2.78
C SER A 173 -34.96 0.82 -3.62
N THR A 174 -35.00 0.68 -4.95
CA THR A 174 -34.12 1.42 -5.88
C THR A 174 -34.78 2.68 -6.41
N SER A 175 -34.12 3.82 -6.30
CA SER A 175 -34.58 5.08 -6.89
C SER A 175 -34.34 5.11 -8.39
N PHE A 176 -35.37 5.50 -9.15
CA PHE A 176 -35.29 5.57 -10.61
C PHE A 176 -34.24 6.58 -11.09
N TRP A 177 -34.18 7.75 -10.47
CA TRP A 177 -33.33 8.86 -10.93
C TRP A 177 -31.91 8.84 -10.36
N TYR A 178 -31.80 8.42 -9.11
CA TYR A 178 -30.63 8.69 -8.29
C TYR A 178 -29.76 7.47 -7.99
N ASP A 179 -30.25 6.25 -8.20
CA ASP A 179 -29.42 5.04 -8.07
C ASP A 179 -28.92 4.60 -9.45
N THR A 180 -27.71 4.04 -9.49
CA THR A 180 -27.16 3.46 -10.73
C THR A 180 -27.67 2.04 -10.91
N TRP A 181 -28.81 1.86 -11.55
CA TRP A 181 -29.35 0.56 -11.93
C TRP A 181 -29.20 0.23 -13.42
N SER A 182 -28.88 1.23 -14.24
CA SER A 182 -28.64 1.08 -15.66
C SER A 182 -27.16 1.30 -16.03
N ASP A 183 -26.77 0.88 -17.23
CA ASP A 183 -25.44 1.17 -17.77
C ASP A 183 -25.27 2.65 -18.17
N MET A 184 -26.37 3.43 -18.20
CA MET A 184 -26.34 4.89 -18.39
C MET A 184 -25.92 5.65 -17.12
N GLY A 185 -25.72 4.96 -16.00
CA GLY A 185 -25.33 5.59 -14.73
C GLY A 185 -26.51 6.19 -13.98
N HIS A 186 -26.29 7.37 -13.39
CA HIS A 186 -27.33 8.11 -12.68
C HIS A 186 -28.18 8.86 -13.69
N LEU A 187 -29.43 8.43 -13.90
CA LEU A 187 -30.29 9.02 -14.93
C LEU A 187 -30.49 10.52 -14.72
N TYR A 188 -30.59 10.99 -13.48
CA TYR A 188 -30.70 12.42 -13.17
C TYR A 188 -29.52 13.25 -13.69
N ASP A 189 -28.29 12.71 -13.59
CA ASP A 189 -27.08 13.40 -14.04
C ASP A 189 -27.00 13.43 -15.58
N VAL A 190 -27.66 12.48 -16.27
CA VAL A 190 -27.72 12.40 -17.74
C VAL A 190 -28.74 13.38 -18.32
N VAL A 191 -29.95 13.43 -17.77
CA VAL A 191 -31.05 14.25 -18.32
C VAL A 191 -31.14 15.66 -17.71
N GLY A 192 -30.46 15.87 -16.58
CA GLY A 192 -30.47 17.13 -15.85
C GLY A 192 -31.79 17.46 -15.15
N PRO A 193 -31.91 18.67 -14.56
CA PRO A 193 -33.03 19.03 -13.69
C PRO A 193 -34.42 19.00 -14.36
N ARG A 194 -34.49 19.18 -15.69
CA ARG A 194 -35.74 19.16 -16.45
C ARG A 194 -36.21 17.76 -16.82
N GLY A 195 -35.33 16.75 -16.81
CA GLY A 195 -35.71 15.42 -17.28
C GLY A 195 -36.78 14.73 -16.45
N CYS A 196 -36.91 15.06 -15.16
CA CYS A 196 -38.04 14.60 -14.34
C CYS A 196 -39.40 15.09 -14.90
N ILE A 197 -39.43 16.33 -15.39
CA ILE A 197 -40.62 16.96 -15.98
C ILE A 197 -40.86 16.37 -17.38
N ASP A 198 -39.82 16.31 -18.20
CA ASP A 198 -39.91 15.85 -19.59
C ASP A 198 -40.38 14.38 -19.68
N MET A 199 -39.99 13.54 -18.73
CA MET A 199 -40.46 12.15 -18.64
C MET A 199 -41.77 11.97 -17.87
N GLY A 200 -42.18 12.98 -17.08
CA GLY A 200 -43.33 12.90 -16.19
C GLY A 200 -43.15 11.90 -15.04
N ILE A 201 -41.92 11.70 -14.57
CA ILE A 201 -41.61 10.78 -13.45
C ILE A 201 -41.10 11.61 -12.28
N ARG A 202 -41.77 11.47 -11.13
CA ARG A 202 -41.40 12.18 -9.89
C ARG A 202 -39.96 11.88 -9.50
N ALA A 203 -39.26 12.89 -8.95
CA ALA A 203 -37.87 12.72 -8.48
C ALA A 203 -37.72 11.63 -7.41
N THR A 204 -38.77 11.39 -6.61
CA THR A 204 -38.80 10.37 -5.55
C THR A 204 -39.31 8.99 -6.02
N ALA A 205 -39.56 8.81 -7.32
CA ALA A 205 -40.06 7.55 -7.86
C ALA A 205 -39.05 6.40 -7.69
N SER A 206 -39.54 5.24 -7.28
CA SER A 206 -38.79 3.98 -7.33
C SER A 206 -38.90 3.36 -8.71
N VAL A 207 -37.97 2.48 -9.08
CA VAL A 207 -38.01 1.78 -10.38
C VAL A 207 -39.31 0.98 -10.52
N ALA A 208 -39.76 0.29 -9.46
CA ALA A 208 -41.02 -0.45 -9.42
C ALA A 208 -42.23 0.42 -9.75
N SER A 209 -42.27 1.65 -9.22
CA SER A 209 -43.40 2.58 -9.41
C SER A 209 -43.54 3.04 -10.86
N VAL A 210 -42.47 2.94 -11.65
CA VAL A 210 -42.43 3.37 -13.06
C VAL A 210 -42.81 2.21 -14.00
N PHE A 211 -42.70 0.94 -13.59
CA PHE A 211 -43.03 -0.21 -14.45
C PHE A 211 -44.48 -0.22 -14.94
N ASN A 212 -45.41 0.38 -14.20
CA ASN A 212 -46.83 0.43 -14.57
C ASN A 212 -47.19 1.67 -15.42
N ARG A 213 -46.23 2.53 -15.73
CA ARG A 213 -46.43 3.72 -16.55
C ARG A 213 -46.50 3.34 -18.03
N GLN A 214 -47.40 3.98 -18.77
CA GLN A 214 -47.45 3.88 -20.22
C GLN A 214 -46.22 4.55 -20.86
N LYS A 215 -45.56 3.83 -21.76
CA LYS A 215 -44.39 4.33 -22.52
C LYS A 215 -44.76 5.61 -23.28
N ARG A 216 -43.87 6.59 -23.28
CA ARG A 216 -44.01 7.81 -24.06
C ARG A 216 -42.94 7.87 -25.13
N ALA A 217 -43.29 8.39 -26.30
CA ALA A 217 -42.30 8.75 -27.32
C ALA A 217 -41.82 10.17 -27.03
N HIS A 218 -40.51 10.34 -26.86
CA HIS A 218 -39.90 11.63 -26.61
C HIS A 218 -39.21 12.15 -27.86
N ARG A 219 -39.17 13.48 -28.03
CA ARG A 219 -38.39 14.10 -29.11
C ARG A 219 -36.88 13.99 -28.89
N VAL A 220 -36.45 13.77 -27.65
CA VAL A 220 -35.04 13.70 -27.28
C VAL A 220 -34.63 12.23 -27.18
N ASP A 221 -33.63 11.83 -27.96
CA ASP A 221 -33.20 10.43 -28.07
C ASP A 221 -32.76 9.81 -26.75
N VAL A 222 -32.10 10.57 -25.88
CA VAL A 222 -31.65 10.08 -24.58
C VAL A 222 -32.83 9.61 -23.72
N LEU A 223 -34.00 10.24 -23.83
CA LEU A 223 -35.20 9.85 -23.10
C LEU A 223 -35.78 8.55 -23.67
N ASN A 224 -35.74 8.37 -25.00
CA ASN A 224 -36.14 7.13 -25.65
C ASN A 224 -35.21 5.96 -25.29
N GLN A 225 -33.91 6.22 -25.12
CA GLN A 225 -32.95 5.23 -24.62
C GLN A 225 -33.30 4.80 -23.19
N ILE A 226 -33.67 5.75 -22.32
CA ILE A 226 -34.10 5.43 -20.95
C ILE A 226 -35.37 4.57 -20.96
N GLU A 227 -36.35 4.86 -21.82
CA GLU A 227 -37.55 4.02 -21.98
C GLU A 227 -37.20 2.60 -22.44
N ALA A 228 -36.23 2.44 -23.36
CA ALA A 228 -35.77 1.12 -23.81
C ALA A 228 -35.07 0.34 -22.68
N VAL A 229 -34.23 1.02 -21.89
CA VAL A 229 -33.57 0.43 -20.72
C VAL A 229 -34.58 0.01 -19.65
N LEU A 230 -35.59 0.84 -19.41
CA LEU A 230 -36.67 0.55 -18.47
C LEU A 230 -37.45 -0.71 -18.87
N GLU A 231 -37.83 -0.83 -20.14
CA GLU A 231 -38.56 -2.00 -20.64
C GLU A 231 -37.73 -3.29 -20.51
N ASN A 232 -36.43 -3.22 -20.83
CA ASN A 232 -35.52 -4.35 -20.63
C ASN A 232 -35.40 -4.80 -19.17
N GLN A 233 -35.49 -3.86 -18.21
CA GLN A 233 -35.49 -4.20 -16.79
C GLN A 233 -36.85 -4.73 -16.32
N ARG A 234 -37.95 -4.21 -16.86
CA ARG A 234 -39.30 -4.71 -16.56
C ARG A 234 -39.44 -6.19 -16.92
N LEU A 235 -38.89 -6.61 -18.07
CA LEU A 235 -38.88 -8.01 -18.50
C LEU A 235 -38.06 -8.94 -17.58
N LYS A 236 -37.12 -8.37 -16.81
CA LYS A 236 -36.26 -9.10 -15.86
C LYS A 236 -36.73 -8.99 -14.42
N ALA A 237 -37.81 -8.25 -14.15
CA ALA A 237 -38.26 -7.97 -12.80
C ALA A 237 -38.74 -9.27 -12.12
N VAL A 238 -38.20 -9.54 -10.94
CA VAL A 238 -38.57 -10.66 -10.08
C VAL A 238 -38.93 -10.11 -8.71
N ASP A 239 -39.90 -10.70 -8.01
CA ASP A 239 -40.26 -10.29 -6.65
C ASP A 239 -39.21 -10.75 -5.62
N ALA A 240 -38.06 -10.08 -5.66
CA ALA A 240 -36.96 -10.23 -4.72
C ALA A 240 -36.43 -8.85 -4.31
N GLU A 241 -35.67 -8.79 -3.21
CA GLU A 241 -35.07 -7.55 -2.74
C GLU A 241 -33.96 -7.07 -3.68
N ASP A 242 -33.93 -5.76 -3.95
CA ASP A 242 -32.87 -5.17 -4.77
C ASP A 242 -31.54 -5.27 -4.04
N THR A 243 -30.48 -5.62 -4.78
CA THR A 243 -29.17 -5.86 -4.18
C THR A 243 -28.21 -4.70 -4.47
N PRO A 244 -27.68 -4.02 -3.45
CA PRO A 244 -26.62 -3.05 -3.64
C PRO A 244 -25.33 -3.79 -4.02
N LEU A 245 -24.59 -3.24 -4.96
CA LEU A 245 -23.32 -3.77 -5.43
C LEU A 245 -22.21 -2.71 -5.37
N TRP A 246 -21.00 -3.16 -5.06
CA TRP A 246 -19.80 -2.34 -5.01
C TRP A 246 -18.74 -2.85 -6.00
N LYS A 247 -18.15 -1.92 -6.76
CA LYS A 247 -17.11 -2.20 -7.75
C LYS A 247 -15.87 -2.81 -7.11
N GLN A 248 -15.47 -3.99 -7.59
CA GLN A 248 -14.32 -4.77 -7.09
C GLN A 248 -13.13 -4.69 -8.03
N LYS A 249 -13.41 -4.66 -9.34
CA LYS A 249 -12.47 -4.46 -10.44
C LYS A 249 -13.24 -3.78 -11.56
N GLU A 250 -12.55 -3.34 -12.61
CA GLU A 250 -13.22 -2.77 -13.78
C GLU A 250 -14.27 -3.75 -14.32
N GLY A 251 -15.50 -3.27 -14.51
CA GLY A 251 -16.64 -4.06 -14.96
C GLY A 251 -17.16 -5.16 -14.02
N THR A 252 -16.67 -5.30 -12.78
CA THR A 252 -17.16 -6.34 -11.85
C THR A 252 -17.59 -5.76 -10.52
N TYR A 253 -18.83 -6.07 -10.18
CA TYR A 253 -19.52 -5.59 -8.98
C TYR A 253 -19.91 -6.78 -8.11
N LYS A 254 -19.90 -6.60 -6.79
CA LYS A 254 -20.34 -7.62 -5.81
C LYS A 254 -21.07 -6.95 -4.66
N ASN A 255 -21.96 -7.67 -4.00
CA ASN A 255 -22.70 -7.25 -2.80
C ASN A 255 -21.84 -7.11 -1.52
N LEU A 256 -20.52 -6.95 -1.66
CA LEU A 256 -19.57 -6.87 -0.54
C LEU A 256 -18.57 -5.73 -0.77
N PHE A 257 -18.37 -4.90 0.23
CA PHE A 257 -17.32 -3.88 0.20
C PHE A 257 -15.94 -4.48 0.54
N SER A 258 -14.95 -4.25 -0.32
CA SER A 258 -13.56 -4.66 -0.06
C SER A 258 -12.63 -3.46 0.02
N THR A 259 -12.16 -3.13 1.22
CA THR A 259 -11.22 -2.01 1.44
C THR A 259 -9.97 -2.12 0.58
N LYS A 260 -9.43 -3.35 0.43
CA LYS A 260 -8.23 -3.60 -0.38
C LYS A 260 -8.46 -3.32 -1.86
N ARG A 261 -9.57 -3.81 -2.42
CA ARG A 261 -9.87 -3.63 -3.85
C ARG A 261 -10.26 -2.19 -4.17
N THR A 262 -11.09 -1.57 -3.34
CA THR A 262 -11.44 -0.15 -3.47
C THR A 262 -10.19 0.74 -3.42
N TRP A 263 -9.25 0.45 -2.52
CA TRP A 263 -7.97 1.16 -2.47
C TRP A 263 -7.16 1.02 -3.77
N HIS A 264 -7.08 -0.19 -4.35
CA HIS A 264 -6.38 -0.41 -5.61
C HIS A 264 -6.99 0.35 -6.80
N LEU A 265 -8.30 0.62 -6.78
CA LEU A 265 -8.99 1.39 -7.81
C LEU A 265 -8.84 2.92 -7.66
N ILE A 266 -8.57 3.41 -6.44
CA ILE A 266 -8.49 4.86 -6.15
C ILE A 266 -7.06 5.41 -6.26
N ARG A 267 -6.08 4.59 -5.86
CA ARG A 267 -4.69 5.02 -5.78
C ARG A 267 -4.10 5.26 -7.18
N GLN A 268 -3.10 6.13 -7.25
CA GLN A 268 -2.24 6.24 -8.43
C GLN A 268 -1.18 5.13 -8.36
N ALA A 269 -1.18 4.22 -9.33
CA ALA A 269 -0.20 3.13 -9.37
C ALA A 269 1.15 3.64 -9.85
N ALA A 270 2.21 3.33 -9.11
CA ALA A 270 3.58 3.53 -9.56
C ALA A 270 4.02 2.37 -10.49
N PRO A 271 5.06 2.55 -11.31
CA PRO A 271 5.61 1.48 -12.13
C PRO A 271 6.14 0.34 -11.26
N ILE A 272 5.92 -0.90 -11.72
CA ILE A 272 6.44 -2.09 -11.05
C ILE A 272 7.95 -2.15 -11.26
N VAL A 273 8.69 -2.32 -10.17
CA VAL A 273 10.16 -2.43 -10.22
C VAL A 273 10.56 -3.87 -10.49
N ASN A 274 11.53 -4.08 -11.39
CA ASN A 274 12.00 -5.41 -11.78
C ASN A 274 12.63 -6.21 -10.62
N TRP A 275 13.23 -5.53 -9.64
CA TRP A 275 13.96 -6.15 -8.54
C TRP A 275 13.11 -6.65 -7.36
N HIS A 276 11.81 -6.34 -7.31
CA HIS A 276 11.00 -6.53 -6.09
C HIS A 276 10.96 -7.99 -5.61
N THR A 277 10.88 -8.96 -6.51
CA THR A 277 10.82 -10.39 -6.17
C THR A 277 12.17 -10.93 -5.68
N GLY A 278 13.28 -10.30 -6.07
CA GLY A 278 14.64 -10.64 -5.62
C GLY A 278 14.91 -10.23 -4.17
N ILE A 279 14.29 -9.15 -3.70
CA ILE A 279 14.43 -8.67 -2.31
C ILE A 279 13.35 -9.22 -1.40
N TRP A 280 12.09 -9.12 -1.85
CA TRP A 280 10.92 -9.42 -1.06
C TRP A 280 10.47 -10.85 -1.33
N PHE A 281 11.20 -11.82 -0.79
CA PHE A 281 10.90 -13.24 -0.91
C PHE A 281 10.45 -13.84 0.43
N GLN A 282 9.77 -14.98 0.35
CA GLN A 282 9.35 -15.73 1.53
C GLN A 282 10.58 -16.12 2.36
N GLN A 283 10.51 -16.01 3.68
CA GLN A 283 11.64 -16.22 4.60
C GLN A 283 12.77 -15.17 4.52
N ALA A 284 12.64 -14.07 3.76
CA ALA A 284 13.65 -12.99 3.81
C ALA A 284 13.77 -12.39 5.22
N THR A 285 14.99 -12.14 5.69
CA THR A 285 15.23 -11.51 6.99
C THR A 285 14.94 -10.00 6.88
N PRO A 286 13.93 -9.44 7.59
CA PRO A 286 13.46 -8.08 7.35
C PRO A 286 14.54 -7.00 7.44
N LYS A 287 15.47 -7.14 8.41
CA LYS A 287 16.60 -6.21 8.58
C LYS A 287 17.53 -6.19 7.37
N TYR A 288 17.80 -7.34 6.76
CA TYR A 288 18.71 -7.47 5.62
C TYR A 288 18.03 -6.97 4.35
N ALA A 289 16.77 -7.34 4.16
CA ALA A 289 15.93 -6.85 3.06
C ALA A 289 15.76 -5.32 3.09
N PHE A 290 15.57 -4.72 4.27
CA PHE A 290 15.48 -3.26 4.43
C PHE A 290 16.79 -2.56 4.03
N CYS A 291 17.94 -3.08 4.45
CA CYS A 291 19.23 -2.52 4.06
C CYS A 291 19.47 -2.64 2.55
N THR A 292 19.09 -3.77 1.98
CA THR A 292 19.18 -4.02 0.52
C THR A 292 18.29 -3.06 -0.25
N TRP A 293 17.08 -2.81 0.23
CA TRP A 293 16.16 -1.83 -0.34
C TRP A 293 16.75 -0.40 -0.32
N LEU A 294 17.42 0.01 0.75
CA LEU A 294 18.16 1.28 0.80
C LEU A 294 19.32 1.34 -0.21
N ALA A 295 20.04 0.23 -0.38
CA ALA A 295 21.12 0.13 -1.36
C ALA A 295 20.60 0.32 -2.78
N LEU A 296 19.48 -0.33 -3.15
CA LEU A 296 18.89 -0.23 -4.49
C LEU A 296 18.38 1.17 -4.82
N HIS A 297 17.89 1.91 -3.83
CA HIS A 297 17.50 3.32 -4.01
C HIS A 297 18.71 4.28 -4.00
N ASN A 298 19.94 3.78 -3.87
CA ASN A 298 21.15 4.60 -3.69
C ASN A 298 21.00 5.60 -2.53
N ARG A 299 20.52 5.11 -1.36
CA ARG A 299 20.26 5.92 -0.15
C ARG A 299 21.09 5.52 1.07
N LEU A 300 22.05 4.63 0.87
CA LEU A 300 23.16 4.46 1.81
C LEU A 300 24.07 5.70 1.74
N THR A 301 24.81 5.98 2.81
CA THR A 301 25.68 7.17 2.90
C THR A 301 27.08 6.82 2.41
N THR A 302 27.16 6.49 1.13
CA THR A 302 28.37 6.17 0.37
C THR A 302 29.21 7.43 0.10
N GLY A 303 30.50 7.28 -0.22
CA GLY A 303 31.42 8.40 -0.45
C GLY A 303 30.94 9.38 -1.52
N ASP A 304 30.42 8.87 -2.65
CA ASP A 304 29.79 9.66 -3.73
C ASP A 304 28.63 10.54 -3.27
N ARG A 305 27.92 10.15 -2.20
CA ARG A 305 26.84 10.93 -1.60
C ARG A 305 27.34 11.85 -0.50
N MET A 306 28.33 11.44 0.27
CA MET A 306 28.89 12.24 1.36
C MET A 306 29.53 13.53 0.83
N ILE A 307 30.22 13.47 -0.32
CA ILE A 307 30.82 14.66 -0.94
C ILE A 307 29.79 15.74 -1.33
N THR A 308 28.54 15.34 -1.60
CA THR A 308 27.45 16.30 -1.89
C THR A 308 27.01 17.11 -0.67
N TRP A 309 27.40 16.68 0.54
CA TRP A 309 27.05 17.37 1.80
C TRP A 309 28.17 18.28 2.29
N SER A 310 29.42 17.91 2.05
CA SER A 310 30.59 18.72 2.37
C SER A 310 31.75 18.31 1.48
N SER A 311 32.39 19.28 0.83
CA SER A 311 33.55 19.08 -0.03
C SER A 311 34.81 18.63 0.72
N SER A 312 34.83 18.77 2.05
CA SER A 312 35.96 18.38 2.91
C SER A 312 36.00 16.89 3.27
N ILE A 313 35.01 16.10 2.85
CA ILE A 313 34.92 14.69 3.19
C ILE A 313 35.69 13.87 2.16
N ASP A 314 36.57 12.98 2.63
CA ASP A 314 37.25 12.00 1.77
C ASP A 314 36.25 10.96 1.19
N PRO A 315 36.01 10.99 -0.15
CA PRO A 315 35.09 10.09 -0.81
C PRO A 315 35.73 8.73 -1.14
N ALA A 316 37.02 8.53 -0.85
CA ALA A 316 37.72 7.28 -1.16
C ALA A 316 37.07 6.07 -0.47
N CYS A 317 37.16 4.91 -1.13
CA CYS A 317 36.69 3.67 -0.54
C CYS A 317 37.56 3.29 0.67
N ILE A 318 36.95 3.16 1.86
CA ILE A 318 37.69 2.81 3.09
C ILE A 318 38.37 1.44 3.03
N PHE A 319 37.94 0.56 2.12
CA PHE A 319 38.46 -0.79 2.01
C PHE A 319 39.73 -0.89 1.17
N CYS A 320 39.73 -0.30 -0.03
CA CYS A 320 40.88 -0.36 -0.92
C CYS A 320 41.67 0.95 -0.98
N GLN A 321 41.13 2.08 -0.50
CA GLN A 321 41.69 3.43 -0.61
C GLN A 321 41.89 3.91 -2.06
N HIS A 322 41.21 3.28 -3.02
CA HIS A 322 41.29 3.63 -4.44
C HIS A 322 39.89 3.98 -4.98
N GLY A 323 39.80 5.11 -5.69
CA GLY A 323 38.57 5.55 -6.35
C GLY A 323 37.45 6.02 -5.41
N ILE A 324 36.41 6.62 -5.99
CA ILE A 324 35.24 7.11 -5.24
C ILE A 324 34.38 5.92 -4.80
N GLU A 325 34.00 5.92 -3.53
CA GLU A 325 33.12 4.89 -2.95
C GLU A 325 31.68 5.07 -3.46
N THR A 326 31.35 4.40 -4.56
CA THR A 326 29.97 4.26 -5.07
C THR A 326 29.31 2.99 -4.49
N ARG A 327 28.00 2.82 -4.69
CA ARG A 327 27.30 1.56 -4.31
C ARG A 327 27.96 0.33 -4.93
N ASN A 328 28.18 0.35 -6.24
CA ASN A 328 28.70 -0.81 -6.97
C ASN A 328 30.13 -1.12 -6.51
N HIS A 329 30.95 -0.07 -6.38
CA HIS A 329 32.30 -0.19 -5.86
C HIS A 329 32.32 -0.76 -4.44
N LEU A 330 31.52 -0.18 -3.54
CA LEU A 330 31.44 -0.62 -2.15
C LEU A 330 31.11 -2.11 -2.03
N PHE A 331 30.12 -2.61 -2.78
CA PHE A 331 29.63 -3.97 -2.56
C PHE A 331 30.32 -5.05 -3.40
N PHE A 332 30.70 -4.77 -4.65
CA PHE A 332 31.14 -5.84 -5.55
C PHE A 332 32.35 -5.51 -6.44
N GLU A 333 32.70 -4.24 -6.69
CA GLU A 333 33.86 -3.91 -7.56
C GLU A 333 35.14 -3.61 -6.76
N CYS A 334 35.04 -3.26 -5.47
CA CYS A 334 36.22 -3.09 -4.62
C CYS A 334 36.94 -4.43 -4.40
N VAL A 335 38.27 -4.45 -4.54
CA VAL A 335 39.10 -5.66 -4.43
C VAL A 335 38.82 -6.45 -3.14
N PHE A 336 38.66 -5.75 -2.01
CA PHE A 336 38.35 -6.37 -0.72
C PHE A 336 36.96 -7.02 -0.70
N THR A 337 35.92 -6.32 -1.14
CA THR A 337 34.54 -6.82 -1.06
C THR A 337 34.24 -7.84 -2.16
N ALA A 338 34.86 -7.68 -3.33
CA ALA A 338 34.89 -8.66 -4.41
C ALA A 338 35.49 -9.98 -3.95
N ALA A 339 36.60 -9.96 -3.18
CA ALA A 339 37.20 -11.18 -2.63
C ALA A 339 36.25 -11.90 -1.65
N VAL A 340 35.58 -11.15 -0.76
CA VAL A 340 34.57 -11.70 0.17
C VAL A 340 33.40 -12.32 -0.60
N TRP A 341 32.83 -11.59 -1.57
CA TRP A 341 31.74 -12.07 -2.41
C TRP A 341 32.11 -13.31 -3.21
N THR A 342 33.30 -13.29 -3.83
CA THR A 342 33.85 -14.40 -4.60
C THR A 342 33.95 -15.66 -3.76
N LYS A 343 34.54 -15.56 -2.56
CA LYS A 343 34.72 -16.73 -1.70
C LYS A 343 33.39 -17.35 -1.27
N LEU A 344 32.35 -16.53 -1.05
CA LEU A 344 31.03 -16.99 -0.62
C LEU A 344 30.18 -17.57 -1.76
N THR A 345 30.34 -17.09 -3.00
CA THR A 345 29.34 -17.35 -4.06
C THR A 345 29.88 -18.00 -5.32
N ARG A 346 31.20 -18.09 -5.52
CA ARG A 346 31.77 -18.68 -6.75
C ARG A 346 31.32 -20.13 -6.97
N GLY A 347 31.41 -20.99 -5.95
CA GLY A 347 30.94 -22.38 -6.05
C GLY A 347 29.41 -22.50 -6.18
N LEU A 348 28.65 -21.53 -5.68
CA LEU A 348 27.20 -21.53 -5.75
C LEU A 348 26.67 -21.08 -7.13
N LEU A 349 27.34 -20.11 -7.76
CA LEU A 349 26.93 -19.51 -9.03
C LEU A 349 27.59 -20.18 -10.25
N GLY A 350 28.75 -20.82 -10.09
CA GLY A 350 29.45 -21.50 -11.18
C GLY A 350 29.69 -20.57 -12.37
N THR A 351 29.20 -20.97 -13.54
CA THR A 351 29.30 -20.21 -14.81
C THR A 351 28.52 -18.89 -14.79
N HIS A 352 27.58 -18.70 -13.86
CA HIS A 352 26.80 -17.48 -13.69
C HIS A 352 27.45 -16.50 -12.69
N PHE A 353 28.66 -16.77 -12.21
CA PHE A 353 29.35 -15.88 -11.27
C PHE A 353 29.59 -14.50 -11.89
N SER A 354 29.29 -13.45 -11.13
CA SER A 354 29.54 -12.06 -11.53
C SER A 354 29.80 -11.18 -10.31
N THR A 355 30.59 -10.13 -10.52
CA THR A 355 30.81 -9.01 -9.59
C THR A 355 30.08 -7.74 -10.04
N ASN A 356 29.36 -7.78 -11.17
CA ASN A 356 28.56 -6.65 -11.62
C ASN A 356 27.21 -6.61 -10.89
N TRP A 357 26.85 -5.46 -10.31
CA TRP A 357 25.61 -5.28 -9.55
C TRP A 357 24.35 -5.68 -10.33
N ASP A 358 24.22 -5.23 -11.58
CA ASP A 358 23.02 -5.44 -12.40
C ASP A 358 22.90 -6.89 -12.88
N SER A 359 24.03 -7.53 -13.20
CA SER A 359 24.08 -8.97 -13.48
C SER A 359 23.63 -9.78 -12.27
N ILE A 360 24.15 -9.47 -11.07
CA ILE A 360 23.75 -10.15 -9.83
C ILE A 360 22.26 -9.94 -9.58
N LEU A 361 21.76 -8.71 -9.71
CA LEU A 361 20.35 -8.38 -9.51
C LEU A 361 19.44 -9.17 -10.47
N SER A 362 19.86 -9.33 -11.71
CA SER A 362 19.16 -10.14 -12.71
C SER A 362 19.08 -11.61 -12.32
N LEU A 363 20.14 -12.17 -11.73
CA LEU A 363 20.14 -13.54 -11.19
C LEU A 363 19.23 -13.72 -9.97
N LEU A 364 19.06 -12.68 -9.15
CA LEU A 364 18.14 -12.74 -8.00
C LEU A 364 16.67 -12.83 -8.45
N VAL A 365 16.33 -12.31 -9.62
CA VAL A 365 14.94 -12.19 -10.11
C VAL A 365 14.61 -13.30 -11.10
N SER A 366 15.52 -13.61 -12.02
CA SER A 366 15.30 -14.53 -13.13
C SER A 366 15.11 -15.98 -12.67
N ASN A 367 14.60 -16.81 -13.59
CA ASN A 367 14.41 -18.24 -13.36
C ASN A 367 15.60 -19.11 -13.79
N THR A 368 16.77 -18.51 -14.06
CA THR A 368 17.96 -19.21 -14.57
C THR A 368 18.54 -20.22 -13.58
N LEU A 369 18.57 -19.85 -12.29
CA LEU A 369 19.09 -20.68 -11.21
C LEU A 369 18.02 -21.63 -10.66
N ASP A 370 18.41 -22.81 -10.18
CA ASP A 370 17.52 -23.66 -9.37
C ASP A 370 16.92 -22.86 -8.20
N CYS A 371 15.70 -23.20 -7.80
CA CYS A 371 14.96 -22.46 -6.78
C CYS A 371 15.71 -22.40 -5.44
N ARG A 372 16.46 -23.45 -5.08
CA ARG A 372 17.27 -23.52 -3.85
C ARG A 372 18.53 -22.67 -3.96
N VAL A 373 19.24 -22.77 -5.08
CA VAL A 373 20.41 -21.94 -5.39
C VAL A 373 20.00 -20.46 -5.35
N ARG A 374 18.91 -20.09 -6.03
CA ARG A 374 18.39 -18.73 -6.04
C ARG A 374 18.04 -18.22 -4.65
N PHE A 375 17.43 -19.06 -3.82
CA PHE A 375 17.16 -18.73 -2.43
C PHE A 375 18.45 -18.45 -1.64
N LEU A 376 19.45 -19.32 -1.75
CA LEU A 376 20.75 -19.13 -1.08
C LEU A 376 21.44 -17.85 -1.57
N VAL A 377 21.50 -17.62 -2.89
CA VAL A 377 22.10 -16.40 -3.46
C VAL A 377 21.39 -15.16 -2.93
N ARG A 378 20.05 -15.16 -2.83
CA ARG A 378 19.30 -14.04 -2.23
C ARG A 378 19.66 -13.83 -0.75
N VAL A 379 19.80 -14.90 0.03
CA VAL A 379 20.18 -14.81 1.46
C VAL A 379 21.61 -14.29 1.61
N VAL A 380 22.56 -14.84 0.86
CA VAL A 380 23.97 -14.42 0.89
C VAL A 380 24.09 -12.97 0.44
N PHE A 381 23.43 -12.59 -0.66
CA PHE A 381 23.41 -11.21 -1.15
C PHE A 381 22.95 -10.22 -0.07
N GLN A 382 21.77 -10.44 0.52
CA GLN A 382 21.25 -9.53 1.54
C GLN A 382 22.12 -9.49 2.81
N THR A 383 22.71 -10.63 3.20
CA THR A 383 23.58 -10.74 4.38
C THR A 383 24.91 -10.04 4.14
N SER A 384 25.53 -10.24 2.97
CA SER A 384 26.76 -9.58 2.55
C SER A 384 26.59 -8.07 2.50
N LEU A 385 25.52 -7.56 1.90
CA LEU A 385 25.23 -6.13 1.84
C LEU A 385 25.18 -5.51 3.25
N LEU A 386 24.43 -6.09 4.19
CA LEU A 386 24.37 -5.53 5.54
C LEU A 386 25.70 -5.64 6.28
N SER A 387 26.39 -6.78 6.19
CA SER A 387 27.65 -7.01 6.91
C SER A 387 28.76 -6.10 6.40
N LEU A 388 28.91 -5.96 5.08
CA LEU A 388 29.86 -5.05 4.46
C LEU A 388 29.52 -3.59 4.77
N TRP A 389 28.23 -3.23 4.76
CA TRP A 389 27.80 -1.88 5.15
C TRP A 389 28.14 -1.55 6.60
N ARG A 390 28.01 -2.52 7.51
CA ARG A 390 28.38 -2.36 8.93
C ARG A 390 29.88 -2.19 9.11
N GLU A 391 30.66 -3.13 8.57
CA GLU A 391 32.12 -3.09 8.60
C GLU A 391 32.65 -1.76 8.06
N ARG A 392 32.11 -1.30 6.92
CA ARG A 392 32.47 0.00 6.33
C ARG A 392 32.24 1.15 7.30
N ASN A 393 31.09 1.19 7.96
CA ASN A 393 30.77 2.27 8.89
C ASN A 393 31.64 2.19 10.15
N GLU A 394 31.88 0.99 10.68
CA GLU A 394 32.75 0.78 11.84
C GLU A 394 34.17 1.29 11.56
N ARG A 395 34.76 0.95 10.39
CA ARG A 395 36.08 1.48 9.97
C ARG A 395 36.10 3.00 9.85
N ARG A 396 35.08 3.60 9.22
CA ARG A 396 34.98 5.07 9.11
C ARG A 396 34.82 5.77 10.46
N HIS A 397 34.30 5.07 11.46
CA HIS A 397 34.21 5.56 12.84
C HIS A 397 35.42 5.17 13.70
N GLY A 398 36.52 4.72 13.09
CA GLY A 398 37.79 4.44 13.77
C GLY A 398 37.87 3.07 14.45
N SER A 399 36.93 2.17 14.18
CA SER A 399 37.02 0.78 14.67
C SER A 399 38.13 0.01 13.93
N THR A 400 38.69 -0.99 14.59
CA THR A 400 39.76 -1.82 14.01
C THR A 400 39.25 -2.62 12.80
N PRO A 401 39.96 -2.62 11.66
CA PRO A 401 39.55 -3.35 10.47
C PRO A 401 39.44 -4.87 10.69
N THR A 402 38.31 -5.47 10.35
CA THR A 402 38.14 -6.93 10.36
C THR A 402 38.77 -7.55 9.11
N PRO A 403 39.62 -8.58 9.21
CA PRO A 403 40.15 -9.29 8.05
C PRO A 403 39.05 -9.91 7.18
N SER A 404 39.28 -10.00 5.87
CA SER A 404 38.31 -10.56 4.91
C SER A 404 37.89 -12.00 5.27
N ALA A 405 38.83 -12.83 5.73
CA ALA A 405 38.56 -14.21 6.14
C ALA A 405 37.58 -14.30 7.32
N SER A 406 37.69 -13.39 8.29
CA SER A 406 36.78 -13.33 9.45
C SER A 406 35.38 -12.89 9.03
N LEU A 407 35.28 -11.94 8.10
CA LEU A 407 34.00 -11.49 7.55
C LEU A 407 33.31 -12.58 6.74
N VAL A 408 34.06 -13.36 5.93
CA VAL A 408 33.56 -14.54 5.22
C VAL A 408 33.00 -15.56 6.20
N LYS A 409 33.76 -15.93 7.25
CA LYS A 409 33.30 -16.86 8.31
C LYS A 409 32.02 -16.37 8.99
N PHE A 410 31.93 -15.07 9.26
CA PHE A 410 30.74 -14.47 9.87
C PHE A 410 29.53 -14.59 8.95
N ILE A 411 29.64 -14.23 7.67
CA ILE A 411 28.54 -14.31 6.71
C ILE A 411 28.13 -15.76 6.47
N ASP A 412 29.09 -16.67 6.30
CA ASP A 412 28.85 -18.12 6.17
C ASP A 412 28.02 -18.66 7.35
N ARG A 413 28.40 -18.31 8.59
CA ARG A 413 27.63 -18.69 9.78
C ARG A 413 26.20 -18.15 9.75
N GLN A 414 25.98 -16.91 9.31
CA GLN A 414 24.63 -16.35 9.21
C GLN A 414 23.78 -17.07 8.16
N VAL A 415 24.37 -17.45 7.02
CA VAL A 415 23.70 -18.21 5.96
C VAL A 415 23.33 -19.61 6.47
N LYS A 416 24.25 -20.30 7.16
CA LYS A 416 24.00 -21.60 7.81
C LYS A 416 22.88 -21.52 8.84
N ASN A 417 22.92 -20.54 9.74
CA ASN A 417 21.86 -20.30 10.72
C ASN A 417 20.52 -20.07 10.04
N LYS A 418 20.52 -19.33 8.92
CA LYS A 418 19.30 -19.10 8.15
C LYS A 418 18.75 -20.39 7.55
N CYS A 419 19.60 -21.24 6.99
CA CYS A 419 19.20 -22.55 6.47
C CYS A 419 18.61 -23.44 7.57
N LEU A 420 19.23 -23.47 8.75
CA LEU A 420 18.77 -24.23 9.91
C LEU A 420 17.43 -23.73 10.48
N SER A 421 17.14 -22.43 10.37
CA SER A 421 15.89 -21.83 10.87
C SER A 421 14.65 -22.18 10.05
N ILE A 422 14.79 -22.76 8.86
CA ILE A 422 13.67 -23.01 7.95
C ILE A 422 13.09 -24.40 8.29
N PRO A 423 11.82 -24.49 8.72
CA PRO A 423 11.23 -25.76 9.13
C PRO A 423 11.09 -26.70 7.93
N VAL A 424 11.63 -27.91 8.07
CA VAL A 424 11.64 -28.98 7.05
C VAL A 424 10.23 -29.40 6.63
N THR A 425 9.26 -29.32 7.55
CA THR A 425 7.88 -29.80 7.38
C THR A 425 6.97 -28.85 6.59
N GLY A 426 7.35 -27.58 6.39
CA GLY A 426 6.47 -26.58 5.77
C GLY A 426 6.76 -26.23 4.31
N ASN A 427 7.93 -26.62 3.77
CA ASN A 427 8.37 -26.16 2.45
C ASN A 427 9.30 -27.18 1.76
N GLN A 428 8.73 -28.27 1.25
CA GLN A 428 9.47 -29.36 0.56
C GLN A 428 10.40 -28.85 -0.56
N ARG A 429 10.06 -27.71 -1.20
CA ARG A 429 10.87 -27.07 -2.25
C ARG A 429 12.23 -26.54 -1.77
N LEU A 430 12.39 -26.28 -0.48
CA LEU A 430 13.62 -25.77 0.14
C LEU A 430 14.33 -26.83 0.99
N GLY A 431 14.14 -28.11 0.67
CA GLY A 431 14.87 -29.21 1.30
C GLY A 431 16.38 -29.16 1.01
N ALA A 432 17.18 -29.68 1.94
CA ALA A 432 18.63 -29.85 1.80
C ALA A 432 19.45 -28.57 1.50
N LEU A 433 18.94 -27.38 1.84
CA LEU A 433 19.66 -26.10 1.64
C LEU A 433 21.06 -26.08 2.27
N LEU A 434 21.20 -26.67 3.46
CA LEU A 434 22.47 -26.70 4.16
C LEU A 434 23.50 -27.61 3.46
N GLN A 435 23.07 -28.76 2.93
CA GLN A 435 23.93 -29.66 2.16
C GLN A 435 24.41 -28.99 0.86
N LEU A 436 23.48 -28.33 0.15
CA LEU A 436 23.81 -27.57 -1.05
C LEU A 436 24.79 -26.43 -0.74
N TRP A 437 24.59 -25.72 0.38
CA TRP A 437 25.52 -24.68 0.83
C TRP A 437 26.90 -25.27 1.11
N PHE A 438 27.02 -26.36 1.87
CA PHE A 438 28.32 -27.00 2.13
C PHE A 438 29.02 -27.46 0.86
N ALA A 439 28.29 -28.08 -0.07
CA ALA A 439 28.84 -28.52 -1.35
C ALA A 439 29.39 -27.35 -2.18
N SER A 440 28.81 -26.15 -2.06
CA SER A 440 29.27 -24.95 -2.76
C SER A 440 30.50 -24.27 -2.14
N GLN A 441 30.88 -24.66 -0.91
CA GLN A 441 32.03 -24.10 -0.18
C GLN A 441 33.26 -25.01 -0.20
N ALA A 442 33.10 -26.26 -0.64
CA ALA A 442 34.19 -27.18 -0.97
C ALA A 442 34.91 -26.67 -2.24
#